data_AF-A0A2N5KFL5-F1
#
_entry.id   AF-A0A2N5KFL5-F1
#
_cell.length_a   1.000
_cell.length_b   1.000
_cell.length_c   1.000
_cell.angle_alpha   90.00
_cell.angle_beta   90.00
_cell.angle_gamma   90.00
#
_symmetry.space_group_name_H-M   'P 1'
#
loop_
_entity.id
_entity.type
_entity.pdbx_description
1 polymer ?
#
loop_
_entity_poly.entity_id
_entity_poly.type
_entity_poly.pdbx_seq_one_letter_code
_entity_poly.pdbx_strand_id
1 'polypeptide(L)'
;MLELSLVLLLHPAVVHFPVAFLVLNFVLTLAYLRYADLFLERAAYGSLVIGWWGSFVAVLTGTLLLAYSWPFQDNVVLWLNLHAVLGIALLLIYGQALLRRRRAPQLLDGTDRNAYLRLLALGLVTLLVDGWIGGHLVYGLGFR
;
A
#
# COMPACT_ATOMS: atom_id res chain seq x y z
N MET A 1 -13.04 -19.34 18.03
CA MET A 1 -11.58 -19.45 18.32
C MET A 1 -10.77 -19.73 17.06
N LEU A 2 -11.17 -20.66 16.17
CA LEU A 2 -10.50 -20.91 14.88
C LEU A 2 -10.50 -19.70 13.91
N GLU A 3 -11.58 -18.91 13.88
CA GLU A 3 -11.72 -17.71 13.03
C GLU A 3 -10.69 -16.61 13.36
N LEU A 4 -10.44 -16.36 14.66
CA LEU A 4 -9.56 -15.29 15.13
C LEU A 4 -8.08 -15.61 14.91
N SER A 5 -7.69 -16.88 15.05
CA SER A 5 -6.33 -17.35 14.75
C SER A 5 -5.97 -17.21 13.28
N LEU A 6 -6.94 -17.32 12.37
CA LEU A 6 -6.72 -17.21 10.94
C LEU A 6 -6.44 -15.75 10.54
N VAL A 7 -7.15 -14.79 11.13
CA VAL A 7 -6.94 -13.35 10.92
C VAL A 7 -5.55 -12.90 11.40
N LEU A 8 -5.11 -13.38 12.57
CA LEU A 8 -3.79 -13.06 13.15
C LEU A 8 -2.62 -13.63 12.34
N LEU A 9 -2.76 -14.82 11.76
CA LEU A 9 -1.74 -15.42 10.88
C LEU A 9 -1.72 -14.80 9.48
N LEU A 10 -2.86 -14.32 8.99
CA LEU A 10 -2.95 -13.73 7.65
C LEU A 10 -2.43 -12.30 7.61
N HIS A 11 -2.67 -11.47 8.63
CA HIS A 11 -2.41 -10.03 8.53
C HIS A 11 -0.94 -9.69 8.17
N PRO A 12 0.11 -10.30 8.76
CA PRO A 12 1.48 -10.09 8.32
C PRO A 12 1.70 -10.54 6.87
N ALA A 13 1.20 -11.71 6.45
CA ALA A 13 1.36 -12.16 5.07
C ALA A 13 0.63 -11.24 4.06
N VAL A 14 -0.55 -10.74 4.45
CA VAL A 14 -1.43 -9.89 3.64
C VAL A 14 -0.86 -8.48 3.45
N VAL A 15 0.01 -7.98 4.34
CA VAL A 15 0.65 -6.65 4.17
C VAL A 15 1.91 -6.69 3.29
N HIS A 16 2.66 -7.80 3.24
CA HIS A 16 3.90 -7.86 2.44
C HIS A 16 3.63 -7.90 0.92
N PHE A 17 2.57 -8.60 0.50
CA PHE A 17 2.18 -8.67 -0.91
C PHE A 17 1.90 -7.30 -1.55
N PRO A 18 1.02 -6.44 -1.00
CA PRO A 18 0.78 -5.13 -1.58
C PRO A 18 2.03 -4.24 -1.55
N VAL A 19 2.84 -4.32 -0.49
CA VAL A 19 4.11 -3.58 -0.43
C VAL A 19 5.01 -3.93 -1.62
N ALA A 20 5.23 -5.24 -1.86
CA ALA A 20 6.06 -5.70 -2.96
C ALA A 20 5.53 -5.23 -4.33
N PHE A 21 4.22 -5.35 -4.57
CA PHE A 21 3.62 -4.96 -5.84
C PHE A 21 3.59 -3.44 -6.06
N LEU A 22 3.39 -2.63 -5.02
CA LEU A 22 3.40 -1.16 -5.14
C LEU A 22 4.82 -0.62 -5.34
N VAL A 23 5.83 -1.21 -4.70
CA VAL A 23 7.24 -0.93 -4.98
C VAL A 23 7.59 -1.35 -6.42
N LEU A 24 7.20 -2.56 -6.82
CA LEU A 24 7.45 -3.09 -8.16
C LEU A 24 6.76 -2.21 -9.23
N ASN A 25 5.55 -1.72 -8.97
CA ASN A 25 4.87 -0.76 -9.86
C ASN A 25 5.74 0.47 -10.12
N PHE A 26 6.29 1.08 -9.07
CA PHE A 26 7.13 2.28 -9.22
C PHE A 26 8.38 1.97 -10.05
N VAL A 27 9.09 0.89 -9.71
CA VAL A 27 10.32 0.48 -10.41
C VAL A 27 10.04 0.17 -11.89
N LEU A 28 9.00 -0.61 -12.18
CA LEU A 28 8.64 -0.96 -13.55
C LEU A 28 8.16 0.25 -14.35
N THR A 29 7.48 1.22 -13.71
CA THR A 29 7.09 2.47 -14.37
C THR A 29 8.32 3.25 -14.81
N LEU A 30 9.35 3.36 -13.96
CA LEU A 30 10.61 4.01 -14.32
C LEU A 30 11.38 3.23 -15.40
N ALA A 31 11.40 1.91 -15.30
CA ALA A 31 12.04 1.05 -16.30
C ALA A 31 11.36 1.18 -17.67
N TYR A 32 10.03 1.20 -17.72
CA TYR A 32 9.29 1.48 -18.95
C TYR A 32 9.67 2.84 -19.55
N LEU A 33 9.75 3.90 -18.74
CA LEU A 33 10.15 5.23 -19.24
C LEU A 33 11.59 5.25 -19.78
N ARG A 34 12.46 4.35 -19.30
CA ARG A 34 13.85 4.24 -19.76
C ARG A 34 14.00 3.42 -21.05
N TYR A 35 13.23 2.34 -21.17
CA TYR A 35 13.40 1.31 -22.21
C TYR A 35 12.29 1.30 -23.26
N ALA A 36 11.18 1.99 -23.02
CA ALA A 36 9.98 2.03 -23.87
C ALA A 36 9.38 0.64 -24.18
N ASP A 37 9.58 -0.34 -23.31
CA ASP A 37 9.08 -1.71 -23.48
C ASP A 37 7.62 -1.84 -22.97
N LEU A 38 6.71 -2.22 -23.88
CA LEU A 38 5.29 -2.42 -23.58
C LEU A 38 5.02 -3.53 -22.56
N PHE A 39 5.91 -4.53 -22.43
CA PHE A 39 5.80 -5.53 -21.38
C PHE A 39 5.98 -4.89 -19.99
N LEU A 40 6.96 -4.00 -19.84
CA LEU A 40 7.20 -3.27 -18.59
C LEU A 40 6.02 -2.36 -18.24
N GLU A 41 5.41 -1.72 -19.24
CA GLU A 41 4.20 -0.90 -19.05
C GLU A 41 3.04 -1.72 -18.47
N ARG A 42 2.74 -2.86 -19.11
CA ARG A 42 1.67 -3.77 -18.69
C ARG A 42 1.94 -4.36 -17.31
N ALA A 43 3.18 -4.77 -17.05
CA ALA A 43 3.60 -5.31 -15.76
C ALA A 43 3.54 -4.24 -14.66
N ALA A 44 3.92 -2.99 -14.95
CA ALA A 44 3.77 -1.87 -14.02
C ALA A 44 2.30 -1.65 -13.67
N TYR A 45 1.41 -1.60 -14.68
CA TYR A 45 -0.02 -1.43 -14.44
C TYR A 45 -0.64 -2.61 -13.69
N GLY A 46 -0.30 -3.85 -14.05
CA GLY A 46 -0.74 -5.05 -13.34
C GLY A 46 -0.30 -5.04 -11.87
N SER A 47 0.95 -4.63 -11.61
CA SER A 47 1.48 -4.47 -10.25
C SER A 47 0.71 -3.40 -9.46
N LEU A 48 0.33 -2.29 -10.09
CA LEU A 48 -0.52 -1.27 -9.45
C LEU A 48 -1.89 -1.83 -9.06
N VAL A 49 -2.55 -2.57 -9.96
CA VAL A 49 -3.87 -3.15 -9.73
C VAL A 49 -3.83 -4.16 -8.58
N ILE A 50 -2.88 -5.11 -8.62
CA ILE A 50 -2.75 -6.14 -7.59
C ILE A 50 -2.34 -5.52 -6.25
N GLY A 51 -1.38 -4.59 -6.28
CA GLY A 51 -0.93 -3.86 -5.10
C GLY A 51 -2.06 -3.10 -4.42
N TRP A 52 -2.88 -2.37 -5.20
CA TRP A 52 -4.00 -1.60 -4.65
C TRP A 52 -5.08 -2.49 -4.03
N TRP A 53 -5.48 -3.59 -4.69
CA TRP A 53 -6.43 -4.54 -4.10
C TRP A 53 -5.86 -5.24 -2.87
N GLY A 54 -4.57 -5.58 -2.87
CA GLY A 54 -3.89 -6.11 -1.69
C GLY A 54 -3.92 -5.12 -0.52
N SER A 55 -3.66 -3.83 -0.78
CA SER A 55 -3.75 -2.78 0.25
C SER A 55 -5.16 -2.62 0.79
N PHE A 56 -6.18 -2.79 -0.05
CA PHE A 56 -7.58 -2.74 0.39
C PHE A 56 -7.89 -3.86 1.39
N VAL A 57 -7.46 -5.09 1.08
CA VAL A 57 -7.61 -6.23 1.99
C VAL A 57 -6.79 -6.03 3.27
N ALA A 58 -5.59 -5.46 3.18
CA ALA A 58 -4.76 -5.15 4.34
C ALA A 58 -5.44 -4.15 5.29
N VAL A 59 -5.98 -3.04 4.78
CA VAL A 59 -6.70 -2.05 5.58
C VAL A 59 -7.97 -2.66 6.18
N LEU A 60 -8.71 -3.46 5.43
CA LEU A 60 -9.92 -4.12 5.92
C LEU A 60 -9.61 -5.08 7.08
N THR A 61 -8.63 -5.95 6.90
CA THR A 61 -8.22 -6.91 7.94
C THR A 61 -7.63 -6.22 9.17
N GLY A 62 -6.82 -5.17 8.99
CA GLY A 62 -6.30 -4.36 10.09
C GLY A 62 -7.41 -3.66 10.88
N THR A 63 -8.42 -3.12 10.19
CA THR A 63 -9.58 -2.49 10.83
C THR A 63 -10.39 -3.48 11.66
N LEU A 64 -10.59 -4.70 11.16
CA LEU A 64 -11.25 -5.76 11.91
C LEU A 64 -10.45 -6.15 13.16
N LEU A 65 -9.13 -6.31 13.04
CA LEU A 65 -8.26 -6.58 14.19
C LEU A 65 -8.38 -5.48 15.25
N LEU A 66 -8.35 -4.21 14.83
CA LEU A 66 -8.57 -3.06 15.70
C LEU A 66 -9.89 -3.14 16.47
N ALA A 67 -10.99 -3.52 15.81
CA ALA A 67 -12.29 -3.64 16.44
C ALA A 67 -12.35 -4.76 17.50
N TYR A 68 -11.61 -5.86 17.30
CA TYR A 68 -11.58 -7.00 18.22
C TYR A 68 -10.58 -6.84 19.38
N SER A 69 -9.54 -6.02 19.22
CA SER A 69 -8.45 -5.89 20.20
C SER A 69 -8.65 -4.75 21.22
N TRP A 70 -9.82 -4.12 21.25
CA TRP A 70 -10.14 -3.08 22.24
C TRP A 70 -10.32 -3.67 23.66
N PRO A 71 -9.85 -3.01 24.73
CA PRO A 71 -9.14 -1.73 24.78
C PRO A 71 -7.62 -1.83 24.60
N PHE A 72 -6.99 -0.73 24.16
CA PHE A 72 -5.54 -0.65 23.93
C PHE A 72 -4.79 0.04 25.08
N GLN A 73 -3.49 -0.23 25.18
CA GLN A 73 -2.58 0.52 26.06
C GLN A 73 -2.29 1.91 25.48
N ASP A 74 -2.20 2.93 26.34
CA ASP A 74 -2.04 4.34 25.93
C ASP A 74 -0.81 4.59 25.03
N ASN A 75 0.29 3.88 25.28
CA ASN A 75 1.53 3.99 24.50
C ASN A 75 1.42 3.44 23.06
N VAL A 76 0.39 2.65 22.75
CA VAL A 76 0.16 2.04 21.43
C VAL A 76 -0.81 2.88 20.58
N VAL A 77 -1.79 3.54 21.21
CA VAL A 77 -2.91 4.21 20.53
C VAL A 77 -2.44 5.24 19.49
N LEU A 78 -1.43 6.06 19.83
CA LEU A 78 -0.89 7.05 18.90
C LEU A 78 -0.34 6.40 17.63
N TRP A 79 0.52 5.40 17.79
CA TRP A 79 1.17 4.70 16.67
C TRP A 79 0.16 3.91 15.83
N LEU A 80 -0.82 3.29 16.48
CA LEU A 80 -1.89 2.55 15.83
C LEU A 80 -2.77 3.47 14.96
N ASN A 81 -3.14 4.65 15.48
CA ASN A 81 -3.88 5.64 14.71
C ASN A 81 -3.07 6.20 13.54
N LEU A 82 -1.78 6.48 13.74
CA LEU A 82 -0.89 6.92 12.67
C LEU A 82 -0.80 5.87 11.55
N HIS A 83 -0.61 4.59 11.90
CA HIS A 83 -0.60 3.48 10.95
C HIS A 83 -1.93 3.38 10.19
N ALA A 84 -3.07 3.42 10.88
CA ALA A 84 -4.38 3.35 10.25
C ALA A 84 -4.63 4.51 9.27
N VAL A 85 -4.28 5.75 9.65
CA VAL A 85 -4.41 6.93 8.79
C VAL A 85 -3.54 6.82 7.55
N LEU A 86 -2.30 6.35 7.69
CA LEU A 86 -1.39 6.17 6.56
C LEU A 86 -1.84 5.03 5.63
N GLY A 87 -2.38 3.94 6.16
CA GLY A 87 -3.00 2.88 5.37
C GLY A 87 -4.17 3.38 4.51
N ILE A 88 -5.03 4.24 5.07
CA ILE A 88 -6.11 4.89 4.31
C ILE A 88 -5.54 5.87 3.28
N ALA A 89 -4.54 6.67 3.65
CA ALA A 89 -3.88 7.59 2.72
C ALA A 89 -3.26 6.85 1.53
N LEU A 90 -2.63 5.69 1.76
CA LEU A 90 -2.10 4.82 0.71
C LEU A 90 -3.19 4.37 -0.27
N LEU A 91 -4.33 3.92 0.25
CA LEU A 91 -5.47 3.52 -0.58
C LEU A 91 -5.96 4.65 -1.48
N LEU A 92 -6.03 5.87 -0.94
CA LEU A 92 -6.45 7.05 -1.69
C LEU A 92 -5.40 7.48 -2.73
N ILE A 93 -4.12 7.51 -2.37
CA ILE A 93 -3.02 7.90 -3.26
C ILE A 93 -2.92 6.94 -4.45
N TYR A 94 -2.81 5.64 -4.18
CA TYR A 94 -2.70 4.64 -5.23
C TYR A 94 -4.02 4.40 -5.95
N GLY A 95 -5.16 4.61 -5.29
CA GLY A 95 -6.47 4.61 -5.93
C GLY A 95 -6.59 5.74 -6.96
N GLN A 96 -6.12 6.94 -6.62
CA GLN A 96 -6.05 8.06 -7.56
C GLN A 96 -5.07 7.78 -8.70
N ALA A 97 -3.91 7.17 -8.42
CA ALA A 97 -2.97 6.76 -9.46
C ALA A 97 -3.62 5.76 -10.43
N LEU A 98 -4.30 4.74 -9.91
CA LEU A 98 -5.01 3.73 -10.69
C LEU A 98 -6.13 4.35 -11.53
N LEU A 99 -6.94 5.24 -10.94
CA LEU A 99 -8.01 5.93 -11.66
C LEU A 99 -7.47 6.81 -12.80
N ARG A 100 -6.40 7.56 -12.56
CA ARG A 100 -5.74 8.38 -13.59
C ARG A 100 -5.22 7.51 -14.73
N ARG A 101 -4.54 6.41 -14.41
CA ARG A 101 -3.98 5.49 -15.40
C ARG A 101 -5.07 4.79 -16.22
N ARG A 102 -6.17 4.39 -15.57
CA ARG A 102 -7.33 3.78 -16.24
C ARG A 102 -8.07 4.74 -17.17
N ARG A 103 -8.22 6.01 -16.77
CA ARG A 103 -8.90 7.04 -17.58
C ARG A 103 -8.05 7.56 -18.74
N ALA A 104 -6.73 7.55 -18.60
CA ALA A 104 -5.79 8.00 -19.61
C ALA A 104 -4.64 6.99 -19.79
N PRO A 105 -4.81 5.95 -20.62
CA PRO A 105 -3.78 4.94 -20.86
C PRO A 105 -2.47 5.53 -21.40
N GLN A 106 -2.55 6.62 -22.17
CA GLN A 106 -1.40 7.34 -22.74
C GLN A 106 -0.77 8.37 -21.76
N LEU A 107 -1.18 8.38 -20.49
CA LEU A 107 -0.76 9.40 -19.52
C LEU A 107 0.76 9.52 -19.32
N LEU A 108 1.52 8.45 -19.60
CA LEU A 108 2.97 8.44 -19.47
C LEU A 108 3.68 9.05 -20.68
N ASP A 109 2.96 9.33 -21.76
CA ASP A 109 3.49 10.00 -22.96
C ASP A 109 3.13 11.50 -23.00
N GLY A 110 2.20 11.92 -22.15
CA GLY A 110 1.65 13.28 -22.13
C GLY A 110 2.25 14.23 -21.09
N THR A 111 1.70 15.45 -21.05
CA THR A 111 2.10 16.52 -20.12
C THR A 111 1.85 16.18 -18.65
N ASP A 112 0.89 15.29 -18.37
CA ASP A 112 0.51 14.85 -17.03
C ASP A 112 1.47 13.83 -16.40
N ARG A 113 2.44 13.31 -17.17
CA ARG A 113 3.41 12.30 -16.73
C ARG A 113 4.08 12.67 -15.41
N ASN A 114 4.62 13.88 -15.31
CA ASN A 114 5.40 14.29 -14.15
C ASN A 114 4.52 14.38 -12.89
N ALA A 115 3.26 14.82 -13.03
CA ALA A 115 2.32 14.85 -11.92
C ALA A 115 1.96 13.42 -11.44
N TYR A 116 1.84 12.47 -12.36
CA TYR A 116 1.62 11.06 -12.02
C TYR A 116 2.83 10.42 -11.35
N LEU A 117 4.05 10.68 -11.84
CA LEU A 117 5.27 10.19 -11.21
C LEU A 117 5.46 10.73 -9.78
N ARG A 118 5.14 12.01 -9.55
CA ARG A 118 5.13 12.59 -8.20
C ARG A 118 4.10 11.91 -7.30
N LEU A 119 2.93 11.57 -7.82
CA LEU A 119 1.90 10.84 -7.07
C LEU A 119 2.38 9.43 -6.70
N LEU A 120 3.03 8.70 -7.61
CA LEU A 120 3.61 7.38 -7.30
C LEU A 120 4.76 7.49 -6.30
N ALA A 121 5.62 8.50 -6.42
CA ALA A 121 6.70 8.75 -5.47
C ALA A 121 6.18 9.09 -4.08
N LEU A 122 5.13 9.93 -3.99
CA LEU A 122 4.42 10.20 -2.74
C LEU A 122 3.86 8.91 -2.15
N GLY A 123 3.19 8.09 -2.95
CA GLY A 123 2.69 6.78 -2.53
C GLY A 123 3.79 5.87 -1.98
N LEU A 124 4.95 5.82 -2.64
CA LEU A 124 6.09 5.01 -2.20
C LEU A 124 6.66 5.51 -0.86
N VAL A 125 6.81 6.83 -0.68
CA VAL A 125 7.29 7.39 0.60
C VAL A 125 6.30 7.08 1.72
N THR A 126 5.00 7.28 1.49
CA THR A 126 3.96 6.93 2.45
C THR A 126 4.01 5.44 2.80
N LEU A 127 4.22 4.56 1.81
CA LEU A 127 4.29 3.11 1.98
C LEU A 127 5.46 2.70 2.88
N LEU A 128 6.63 3.30 2.67
CA LEU A 128 7.82 3.00 3.47
C LEU A 128 7.68 3.47 4.92
N VAL A 129 7.10 4.66 5.12
CA VAL A 129 6.83 5.19 6.48
C VAL A 129 5.79 4.34 7.19
N ASP A 130 4.70 3.99 6.51
CA ASP A 130 3.63 3.17 7.06
C ASP A 130 4.13 1.76 7.43
N GLY A 131 4.90 1.13 6.54
CA GLY A 131 5.52 -0.17 6.79
C GLY A 131 6.50 -0.15 7.98
N TRP A 132 7.27 0.93 8.13
CA TRP A 132 8.14 1.10 9.30
C TRP A 132 7.34 1.24 10.61
N ILE A 133 6.26 2.02 10.61
CA ILE A 133 5.37 2.18 11.77
C ILE A 133 4.71 0.84 12.13
N GLY A 134 4.22 0.08 11.15
CA GLY A 134 3.70 -1.26 11.37
C GLY A 134 4.73 -2.19 12.01
N GLY A 135 5.99 -2.14 11.55
CA GLY A 135 7.10 -2.85 12.18
C GLY A 135 7.38 -2.39 13.62
N HIS A 136 7.34 -1.09 13.88
CA HIS A 136 7.53 -0.55 15.23
C HIS A 136 6.43 -0.99 16.20
N LEU A 137 5.17 -1.01 15.76
CA LEU A 137 4.03 -1.53 16.53
C LEU A 137 4.28 -2.98 16.97
N VAL A 138 4.69 -3.85 16.03
CA VAL A 138 4.86 -5.29 16.30
C VAL A 138 6.14 -5.59 17.10
N TYR A 139 7.28 -5.05 16.66
CA TYR A 139 8.59 -5.42 17.21
C TYR A 139 9.06 -4.49 18.33
N GLY A 140 8.64 -3.22 18.33
CA GLY A 140 9.02 -2.24 19.34
C GLY A 140 8.04 -2.17 20.51
N LEU A 141 6.73 -2.19 20.22
CA LEU A 141 5.68 -2.02 21.22
C LEU A 141 4.96 -3.35 21.58
N GLY A 142 5.24 -4.43 20.86
CA GLY A 142 4.68 -5.75 21.14
C GLY A 142 3.20 -5.91 20.80
N PHE A 143 2.66 -5.04 19.92
CA PHE A 143 1.28 -5.14 19.44
C PHE A 143 1.13 -6.38 18.54
N ARG A 144 0.32 -7.35 18.98
CA ARG A 144 0.09 -8.64 18.31
C ARG A 144 -1.39 -8.96 18.27
#